data_AF-A0A857FUZ2-F1
#
_entry.id   AF-A0A857FUZ2-F1
#
_cell.length_a   1.000
_cell.length_b   1.000
_cell.length_c   1.000
_cell.angle_alpha   90.00
_cell.angle_beta   90.00
_cell.angle_gamma   90.00
#
_symmetry.space_group_name_H-M   'P 1'
#
loop_
_entity.id
_entity.type
_entity.pdbx_description
1 polymer ?
#
loop_
_entity_poly.entity_id
_entity_poly.type
_entity_poly.pdbx_seq_one_letter_code
_entity_poly.pdbx_strand_id
1 'polypeptide(L)'
;MLGISPTRAGISPKASMEAGGMSGSTMTEQFQNTVCGEIESRRGHGLKAAFVEVARLFGLTERRVRACWHHEIRRVSVDEWEVVRARHRQLLQQRHDRLAHELELIAAAMDDGGLP
;
A
#
# COMPACT_ATOMS: atom_id res chain seq x y z
N MET A 1 -58.76 -22.93 16.89
CA MET A 1 -58.15 -21.66 17.36
C MET A 1 -56.73 -22.00 17.78
N LEU A 2 -55.73 -21.61 16.99
CA LEU A 2 -54.76 -20.53 17.32
C LEU A 2 -54.05 -20.82 18.67
N GLY A 3 -52.76 -21.11 18.77
CA GLY A 3 -51.67 -21.12 17.81
C GLY A 3 -50.32 -21.45 18.50
N ILE A 4 -49.24 -21.19 17.75
CA ILE A 4 -47.81 -21.04 18.11
C ILE A 4 -46.95 -22.26 18.53
N SER A 5 -46.47 -22.94 17.47
CA SER A 5 -45.11 -23.41 17.09
C SER A 5 -43.86 -22.81 17.80
N PRO A 6 -42.66 -23.43 17.60
CA PRO A 6 -41.75 -23.83 18.67
C PRO A 6 -40.55 -22.91 18.94
N THR A 7 -39.87 -23.20 20.04
CA THR A 7 -38.55 -22.76 20.49
C THR A 7 -37.56 -22.55 19.34
N ARG A 8 -37.34 -21.28 18.97
CA ARG A 8 -36.20 -20.89 18.12
C ARG A 8 -34.98 -20.66 19.00
N ALA A 9 -34.00 -21.52 18.83
CA ALA A 9 -32.63 -21.34 19.29
C ALA A 9 -32.13 -19.94 18.87
N GLY A 10 -31.97 -19.06 19.84
CA GLY A 10 -31.30 -17.77 19.67
C GLY A 10 -29.80 -17.98 19.63
N ILE A 11 -29.31 -18.26 18.43
CA ILE A 11 -27.89 -18.17 18.09
C ILE A 11 -27.49 -16.71 18.35
N SER A 12 -26.70 -16.47 19.39
CA SER A 12 -25.97 -15.21 19.52
C SER A 12 -25.05 -15.12 18.31
N PRO A 13 -25.10 -14.06 17.48
CA PRO A 13 -24.10 -13.90 16.44
C PRO A 13 -22.77 -13.70 17.16
N LYS A 14 -21.89 -14.71 17.09
CA LYS A 14 -20.47 -14.48 17.26
C LYS A 14 -20.10 -13.47 16.19
N ALA A 15 -20.07 -12.20 16.55
CA ALA A 15 -19.27 -11.19 15.87
C ALA A 15 -17.79 -11.50 16.14
N SER A 16 -17.37 -12.71 15.80
CA SER A 16 -16.01 -12.96 15.38
C SER A 16 -16.00 -12.54 13.92
N MET A 17 -15.90 -11.22 13.70
CA MET A 17 -15.09 -10.80 12.58
C MET A 17 -13.71 -11.37 12.87
N GLU A 18 -13.50 -12.62 12.46
CA GLU A 18 -12.18 -13.00 12.02
C GLU A 18 -11.91 -12.08 10.84
N ALA A 19 -11.41 -10.89 11.16
CA ALA A 19 -10.46 -10.22 10.31
C ALA A 19 -9.42 -11.29 10.04
N GLY A 20 -9.60 -12.02 8.94
CA GLY A 20 -8.74 -13.10 8.53
C GLY A 20 -7.35 -12.53 8.55
N GLY A 21 -6.60 -12.85 9.60
CA GLY A 21 -5.25 -12.35 9.77
C GLY A 21 -4.54 -12.79 8.52
N MET A 22 -4.17 -11.84 7.66
CA MET A 22 -3.31 -12.13 6.52
C MET A 22 -2.17 -12.97 7.07
N SER A 23 -2.10 -14.25 6.66
CA SER A 23 -1.05 -15.18 7.10
C SER A 23 0.27 -14.42 7.13
N GLY A 24 1.01 -14.45 8.24
CA GLY A 24 2.17 -13.56 8.43
C GLY A 24 3.20 -13.56 7.29
N SER A 25 3.24 -14.63 6.47
CA SER A 25 3.97 -14.70 5.20
C SER A 25 3.50 -13.68 4.17
N THR A 26 2.19 -13.59 3.89
CA THR A 26 1.63 -12.71 2.86
C THR A 26 1.80 -11.23 3.23
N MET A 27 1.67 -10.89 4.52
CA MET A 27 1.93 -9.53 4.98
C MET A 27 3.40 -9.13 4.82
N THR A 28 4.32 -10.03 5.17
CA THR A 28 5.76 -9.78 5.05
C THR A 28 6.16 -9.62 3.58
N GLU A 29 5.62 -10.46 2.69
CA GLU A 29 5.82 -10.37 1.25
C GLU A 29 5.27 -9.05 0.67
N GLN A 30 4.06 -8.64 1.04
CA GLN A 30 3.48 -7.38 0.57
C GLN A 30 4.28 -6.16 1.05
N PHE A 31 4.68 -6.16 2.33
CA PHE A 31 5.55 -5.13 2.89
C PHE A 31 6.84 -5.03 2.10
N GLN A 32 7.48 -6.17 1.88
CA GLN A 32 8.74 -6.25 1.15
C GLN A 32 8.60 -5.76 -0.30
N ASN A 33 7.60 -6.26 -1.03
CA ASN A 33 7.36 -5.88 -2.42
C ASN A 33 7.10 -4.38 -2.57
N THR A 34 6.34 -3.80 -1.63
CA THR A 34 6.06 -2.36 -1.61
C THR A 34 7.36 -1.56 -1.44
N VAL A 35 8.21 -1.95 -0.49
CA VAL A 35 9.49 -1.28 -0.26
C VAL A 35 10.43 -1.46 -1.46
N CYS A 36 10.55 -2.67 -2.01
CA CYS A 36 11.41 -2.96 -3.15
C CYS A 36 10.99 -2.20 -4.42
N GLY A 37 9.69 -2.12 -4.73
CA GLY A 37 9.21 -1.36 -5.89
C GLY A 37 9.52 0.15 -5.79
N GLU A 38 9.46 0.72 -4.59
CA GLU A 38 9.86 2.11 -4.38
C GLU A 38 11.38 2.33 -4.46
N ILE A 39 12.19 1.32 -4.12
CA ILE A 39 13.65 1.36 -4.34
C ILE A 39 13.94 1.29 -5.85
N GLU A 40 13.31 0.36 -6.58
CA GLU A 40 13.53 0.19 -8.02
C GLU A 40 13.22 1.45 -8.82
N SER A 41 12.13 2.14 -8.48
CA SER A 41 11.74 3.40 -9.13
C SER A 41 12.70 4.57 -8.86
N ARG A 42 13.59 4.48 -7.86
CA ARG A 42 14.51 5.55 -7.46
C ARG A 42 15.99 5.22 -7.66
N ARG A 43 16.33 3.98 -8.03
CA ARG A 43 17.72 3.53 -8.17
C ARG A 43 18.52 4.22 -9.28
N GLY A 44 17.88 5.05 -10.11
CA GLY A 44 18.53 5.78 -11.21
C GLY A 44 19.72 6.65 -10.76
N HIS A 45 19.69 7.17 -9.53
CA HIS A 45 20.80 7.93 -8.93
C HIS A 45 21.73 7.07 -8.05
N GLY A 46 21.56 5.75 -8.07
CA GLY A 46 22.33 4.79 -7.29
C GLY A 46 21.57 4.20 -6.10
N LEU A 47 21.92 2.97 -5.75
CA LEU A 47 21.20 2.17 -4.77
C LEU A 47 21.27 2.74 -3.35
N LYS A 48 22.42 3.33 -2.97
CA LYS A 48 22.59 3.95 -1.65
C LYS A 48 21.65 5.14 -1.46
N ALA A 49 21.52 6.00 -2.47
CA ALA A 49 20.61 7.15 -2.42
C ALA A 49 19.15 6.68 -2.32
N ALA A 50 18.77 5.68 -3.15
CA ALA A 50 17.44 5.09 -3.12
C ALA A 50 17.08 4.53 -1.72
N PHE A 51 18.01 3.86 -1.04
CA PHE A 51 17.76 3.37 0.33
C PHE A 51 17.48 4.50 1.33
N VAL A 52 18.24 5.59 1.26
CA VAL A 52 18.06 6.75 2.14
C VAL A 52 16.71 7.41 1.88
N GLU A 53 16.36 7.59 0.60
CA GLU A 53 15.09 8.21 0.20
C GLU A 53 13.89 7.37 0.64
N VAL A 54 13.92 6.07 0.36
CA VAL A 54 12.83 5.15 0.72
C VAL A 54 12.69 5.02 2.24
N ALA A 55 13.80 5.00 2.98
CA ALA A 55 13.80 5.02 4.43
C ALA A 55 13.05 6.25 4.97
N ARG A 56 13.37 7.44 4.47
CA ARG A 56 12.67 8.69 4.86
C ARG A 56 11.20 8.68 4.47
N LEU A 57 10.93 8.23 3.25
CA LEU A 57 9.59 8.22 2.67
C LEU A 57 8.64 7.34 3.47
N PHE A 58 9.09 6.17 3.92
CA PHE A 58 8.30 5.25 4.73
C PHE A 58 8.48 5.38 6.24
N GLY A 59 9.41 6.21 6.72
CA GLY A 59 9.74 6.30 8.15
C GLY A 59 10.43 5.05 8.68
N LEU A 60 11.16 4.33 7.83
CA LEU A 60 11.93 3.13 8.16
C LEU A 60 13.39 3.49 8.39
N THR A 61 14.15 2.60 9.03
CA THR A 61 15.61 2.72 9.06
C THR A 61 16.22 2.21 7.74
N GLU A 62 17.36 2.76 7.32
CA GLU A 62 18.09 2.26 6.14
C GLU A 62 18.40 0.77 6.25
N ARG A 63 18.72 0.28 7.46
CA ARG A 63 18.96 -1.15 7.71
C ARG A 63 17.72 -1.98 7.38
N ARG A 64 16.53 -1.52 7.76
CA ARG A 64 15.27 -2.20 7.47
C ARG A 64 14.99 -2.25 5.97
N VAL A 65 15.19 -1.12 5.28
CA VAL A 65 15.04 -1.02 3.82
C VAL A 65 16.01 -1.95 3.09
N ARG A 66 17.27 -2.03 3.53
CA ARG A 66 18.25 -2.99 2.99
C ARG A 66 17.84 -4.44 3.22
N ALA A 67 17.33 -4.77 4.40
CA ALA A 67 16.83 -6.11 4.68
C ALA A 67 15.64 -6.48 3.78
N CYS A 68 14.76 -5.53 3.44
CA CYS A 68 13.74 -5.75 2.41
C CYS A 68 14.37 -6.03 1.05
N TRP A 69 15.34 -5.21 0.63
CA TRP A 69 16.02 -5.40 -0.66
C TRP A 69 16.73 -6.76 -0.79
N HIS A 70 17.35 -7.23 0.30
CA HIS A 70 18.09 -8.50 0.32
C HIS A 70 17.25 -9.72 0.73
N HIS A 71 15.94 -9.58 0.92
CA HIS A 71 15.06 -10.68 1.37
C HIS A 71 15.43 -11.27 2.74
N GLU A 72 15.88 -10.41 3.65
CA GLU A 72 16.33 -10.78 5.01
C GLU A 72 15.28 -10.46 6.10
N ILE A 73 14.10 -9.95 5.73
CA ILE A 73 13.03 -9.65 6.68
C ILE A 73 12.38 -10.95 7.17
N ARG A 74 12.37 -11.16 8.49
CA ARG A 74 11.76 -12.35 9.10
C ARG A 74 10.31 -12.14 9.56
N ARG A 75 10.01 -10.94 10.02
CA ARG A 75 8.71 -10.54 10.59
C ARG A 75 8.48 -9.05 10.37
N VAL A 76 7.23 -8.68 10.17
CA VAL A 76 6.73 -7.31 10.06
C VAL A 76 5.60 -7.17 11.08
N SER A 77 5.56 -6.07 11.84
CA SER A 77 4.41 -5.82 12.73
C SER A 77 3.26 -5.20 11.95
N VAL A 78 2.04 -5.36 12.45
CA VAL A 78 0.85 -4.74 11.83
C VAL A 78 1.01 -3.21 11.78
N ASP A 79 1.48 -2.59 12.86
CA ASP A 79 1.68 -1.14 12.92
C ASP A 79 2.71 -0.65 11.90
N GLU A 80 3.83 -1.37 11.75
CA GLU A 80 4.86 -1.05 10.75
C GLU A 80 4.28 -1.15 9.33
N TRP A 81 3.48 -2.19 9.07
CA TRP A 81 2.83 -2.36 7.78
C TRP A 81 1.79 -1.27 7.48
N GLU A 82 0.95 -0.91 8.44
CA GLU A 82 -0.06 0.13 8.25
C GLU A 82 0.58 1.50 7.94
N VAL A 83 1.71 1.83 8.59
CA VAL A 83 2.46 3.06 8.28
C VAL A 83 2.95 3.06 6.84
N VAL A 84 3.56 1.96 6.38
CA VAL A 84 4.05 1.83 5.00
C VAL A 84 2.90 1.88 4.00
N ARG A 85 1.81 1.16 4.29
CA ARG A 85 0.63 1.09 3.41
C ARG A 85 -0.05 2.45 3.25
N ALA A 86 -0.23 3.19 4.35
CA ALA A 86 -0.83 4.52 4.31
C ALA A 86 0.01 5.50 3.47
N ARG A 87 1.33 5.53 3.70
CA ARG A 87 2.26 6.37 2.95
C ARG A 87 2.33 5.97 1.47
N HIS A 88 2.33 4.68 1.18
CA HIS A 88 2.33 4.20 -0.20
C HIS A 88 1.06 4.62 -0.95
N ARG A 89 -0.11 4.50 -0.31
CA ARG A 89 -1.37 4.99 -0.89
C ARG A 89 -1.32 6.49 -1.19
N GLN A 90 -0.77 7.29 -0.27
CA GLN A 90 -0.62 8.73 -0.47
C GLN A 90 0.29 9.04 -1.66
N LEU A 91 1.40 8.32 -1.82
CA LEU A 91 2.31 8.50 -2.96
C LEU A 91 1.67 8.14 -4.28
N LEU A 92 0.91 7.04 -4.32
CA LEU A 92 0.17 6.65 -5.52
C LEU A 92 -0.87 7.70 -5.90
N GLN A 93 -1.58 8.26 -4.91
CA GLN A 93 -2.51 9.37 -5.16
C GLN A 93 -1.79 10.60 -5.72
N GLN A 94 -0.68 11.01 -5.13
CA GLN A 94 0.11 12.15 -5.62
C GLN A 94 0.63 11.93 -7.04
N ARG A 95 1.08 10.71 -7.37
CA ARG A 95 1.50 10.35 -8.74
C ARG A 95 0.31 10.40 -9.70
N HIS A 96 -0.84 9.88 -9.29
CA HIS A 96 -2.05 9.93 -10.10
C HIS A 96 -2.49 11.36 -10.37
N ASP A 97 -2.54 12.22 -9.35
CA ASP A 97 -2.94 13.62 -9.48
C ASP A 97 -1.98 14.39 -10.39
N ARG A 98 -0.67 14.13 -10.25
CA ARG A 98 0.34 14.71 -11.15
C ARG A 98 0.13 14.29 -12.60
N LEU A 99 -0.08 13.00 -12.85
CA LEU A 99 -0.30 12.49 -14.21
C LEU A 99 -1.61 13.04 -14.81
N ALA A 100 -2.68 13.13 -14.00
CA ALA A 100 -3.95 13.72 -14.43
C ALA A 100 -3.76 15.18 -14.84
N HIS A 101 -3.01 15.96 -14.06
CA HIS A 101 -2.70 17.34 -14.39
C HIS A 101 -1.83 17.47 -15.64
N GLU A 102 -0.80 16.63 -15.80
CA GLU A 102 0.03 16.60 -17.01
C GLU A 102 -0.80 16.28 -18.26
N LEU A 103 -1.78 15.36 -18.17
CA LEU A 103 -2.69 15.05 -19.27
C LEU A 103 -3.64 16.20 -19.61
N GLU A 104 -4.14 16.92 -18.61
CA GLU A 104 -4.99 18.10 -18.81
C GLU A 104 -4.24 19.21 -19.56
N LEU A 105 -2.98 19.46 -19.21
CA LEU A 105 -2.13 20.43 -19.91
C LEU A 105 -1.87 20.03 -21.37
N ILE A 106 -1.66 18.73 -21.63
CA ILE A 106 -1.49 18.22 -22.99
C ILE A 106 -2.78 18.39 -23.80
N ALA A 107 -3.93 18.05 -23.21
CA ALA A 107 -5.22 18.19 -23.88
C ALA A 107 -5.53 19.65 -24.24
N ALA A 108 -5.30 20.59 -23.30
CA ALA A 108 -5.48 22.01 -23.56
C ALA A 108 -4.56 22.53 -24.69
N ALA A 109 -3.29 22.11 -24.71
CA ALA A 109 -2.35 22.48 -25.76
C ALA A 109 -2.73 21.91 -27.14
N MET A 110 -3.42 20.76 -27.18
CA MET A 110 -3.92 20.17 -28.43
C MET A 110 -5.17 20.88 -28.95
N ASP A 111 -6.05 21.37 -28.07
CA ASP A 111 -7.23 22.17 -28.44
C ASP A 111 -6.84 23.58 -28.93
N ASP A 112 -5.83 24.22 -28.32
CA ASP A 112 -5.28 25.51 -28.78
C ASP A 112 -4.44 25.39 -30.06
N GLY A 113 -3.95 24.18 -30.37
CA GLY A 113 -3.16 23.85 -31.56
C GLY A 113 -3.98 23.61 -32.83
N GLY A 114 -5.26 23.99 -32.85
CA GLY A 114 -6.11 23.96 -34.03
C GLY A 114 -5.43 24.61 -35.23
N LEU A 115 -4.94 23.77 -36.16
CA LEU A 115 -4.39 24.16 -37.45
C LEU A 115 -5.37 25.13 -38.15
N PRO A 116 -4.90 26.29 -38.67
CA PRO A 116 -5.68 27.07 -39.63
C PRO A 116 -5.94 26.29 -40.93
#